data_AF-A0A151X0Z2-F1
#
_entry.id   AF-A0A151X0Z2-F1
#
_cell.length_a   1.000
_cell.length_b   1.000
_cell.length_c   1.000
_cell.angle_alpha   90.00
_cell.angle_beta   90.00
_cell.angle_gamma   90.00
#
_symmetry.space_group_name_H-M   'P 1'
#
loop_
_entity.id
_entity.type
_entity.pdbx_description
1 polymer ?
#
loop_
_entity_poly.entity_id
_entity_poly.type
_entity_poly.pdbx_seq_one_letter_code
_entity_poly.pdbx_strand_id
1 'polypeptide(L)'
;MQALFNRLSPSWDLTEQLNYAHRNMLPRVQIALRRDKFRDFATLKLLASRIEVSCNAATNYRAPPTPEKSLFPELAYRSPRKASRGGQTGAMGLLAPVVTRNRKIAGRGRVSAVASGPSTAAGPGTSAVSASALVRPVSAVKCHIARVCGERRRTYCFRCGRPDMTVKACPTCSGNAEENR
;
A
#
# COMPACT_ATOMS: atom_id res chain seq x y z
N MET A 1 -9.48 -26.68 -12.42
CA MET A 1 -8.14 -27.08 -12.89
C MET A 1 -7.79 -28.54 -12.56
N GLN A 2 -7.93 -29.05 -11.33
CA GLN A 2 -7.61 -30.45 -11.01
C GLN A 2 -8.21 -31.50 -11.98
N ALA A 3 -9.49 -31.37 -12.34
CA ALA A 3 -10.14 -32.24 -13.33
C ALA A 3 -9.53 -32.21 -14.76
N LEU A 4 -8.73 -31.19 -15.09
CA LEU A 4 -7.95 -31.14 -16.34
C LEU A 4 -6.63 -31.91 -16.19
N PHE A 5 -5.92 -31.75 -15.07
CA PHE A 5 -4.67 -32.48 -14.81
C PHE A 5 -4.89 -34.00 -14.76
N ASN A 6 -6.03 -34.45 -14.22
CA ASN A 6 -6.42 -35.87 -14.21
C ASN A 6 -6.64 -36.49 -15.60
N ARG A 7 -6.68 -35.68 -16.67
CA ARG A 7 -6.85 -36.13 -18.07
C ARG A 7 -5.55 -36.11 -18.88
N LEU A 8 -4.43 -35.71 -18.27
CA LEU A 8 -3.14 -35.63 -18.94
C LEU A 8 -2.42 -36.98 -18.93
N SER A 9 -1.87 -37.36 -20.09
CA SER A 9 -1.02 -38.53 -20.28
C SER A 9 0.30 -38.10 -20.95
N PRO A 10 1.46 -38.22 -20.27
CA PRO A 10 1.64 -38.61 -18.88
C PRO A 10 1.09 -37.56 -17.89
N SER A 11 0.76 -38.02 -16.68
CA SER A 11 0.34 -37.16 -15.57
C SER A 11 1.50 -36.27 -15.10
N TRP A 12 1.27 -34.95 -15.03
CA TRP A 12 2.25 -34.00 -14.48
C TRP A 12 2.44 -34.19 -12.97
N ASP A 13 3.64 -33.90 -12.47
CA ASP A 13 3.90 -33.89 -11.03
C ASP A 13 3.09 -32.78 -10.32
N LEU A 14 2.75 -32.99 -9.04
CA LEU A 14 2.06 -32.00 -8.21
C LEU A 14 2.77 -30.64 -8.21
N THR A 15 4.11 -30.61 -8.23
CA THR A 15 4.89 -29.37 -8.27
C THR A 15 4.65 -28.60 -9.56
N GLU A 16 4.58 -29.30 -10.70
CA GLU A 16 4.30 -28.72 -12.02
C GLU A 16 2.85 -28.26 -12.14
N GLN A 17 1.89 -29.08 -11.68
CA GLN A 17 0.48 -28.70 -11.64
C GLN A 17 0.26 -27.43 -10.81
N LEU A 18 0.97 -27.27 -9.67
CA LEU A 18 0.94 -26.07 -8.84
C LEU A 18 1.67 -24.88 -9.48
N ASN A 19 2.78 -25.11 -10.19
CA ASN A 19 3.47 -24.07 -10.97
C ASN A 19 2.55 -23.54 -12.09
N TYR A 20 1.90 -24.44 -12.82
CA TYR A 20 0.93 -24.10 -13.86
C TYR A 20 -0.26 -23.35 -13.28
N ALA A 21 -0.84 -23.85 -12.18
CA ALA A 21 -1.96 -23.19 -11.51
C ALA A 21 -1.59 -21.76 -11.06
N HIS A 22 -0.41 -21.57 -10.46
CA HIS A 22 0.08 -20.25 -10.03
C HIS A 22 0.27 -19.26 -11.19
N ARG A 23 0.83 -19.73 -12.32
CA ARG A 23 1.00 -18.94 -13.56
C ARG A 23 -0.33 -18.54 -14.21
N ASN A 24 -1.39 -19.31 -13.99
CA ASN A 24 -2.73 -19.05 -14.54
C ASN A 24 -3.68 -18.32 -13.56
N MET A 25 -3.19 -17.85 -12.41
CA MET A 25 -3.97 -16.99 -11.51
C MET A 25 -4.03 -15.54 -12.01
N LEU A 26 -5.01 -14.78 -11.53
CA LEU A 26 -5.08 -13.34 -11.76
C LEU A 26 -3.79 -12.64 -11.28
N PRO A 27 -3.19 -11.73 -12.06
CA PRO A 27 -1.91 -11.10 -11.71
C PRO A 27 -1.86 -10.47 -10.31
N ARG A 28 -2.97 -9.87 -9.85
CA ARG A 28 -3.10 -9.32 -8.49
C ARG A 28 -2.90 -10.37 -7.38
N VAL A 29 -3.42 -11.59 -7.59
CA VAL A 29 -3.23 -12.70 -6.65
C VAL A 29 -1.82 -13.27 -6.79
N GLN A 30 -1.32 -13.38 -8.01
CA GLN A 30 0.02 -13.90 -8.30
C GLN A 30 1.14 -13.05 -7.69
N ILE A 31 1.01 -11.71 -7.71
CA ILE A 31 1.96 -10.76 -7.11
C ILE A 31 1.95 -10.88 -5.58
N ALA A 32 0.77 -11.00 -4.97
CA ALA A 32 0.63 -11.11 -3.51
C ALA A 32 1.00 -12.51 -2.98
N LEU A 33 0.78 -13.57 -3.76
CA LEU A 33 1.03 -14.96 -3.37
C LEU A 33 2.36 -15.49 -3.91
N ARG A 34 3.40 -15.47 -3.08
CA ARG A 34 4.69 -16.06 -3.45
C ARG A 34 4.62 -17.59 -3.56
N ARG A 35 5.37 -18.16 -4.51
CA ARG A 35 5.36 -19.61 -4.83
C ARG A 35 5.84 -20.51 -3.68
N ASP A 36 6.70 -19.99 -2.80
CA ASP A 36 7.22 -20.69 -1.60
C ASP A 36 6.18 -20.91 -0.49
N LYS A 37 5.02 -20.22 -0.55
CA LYS A 37 4.01 -20.23 0.52
C LYS A 37 3.03 -21.39 0.48
N PHE A 38 3.05 -22.22 -0.57
CA PHE A 38 2.15 -23.35 -0.73
C PHE A 38 2.89 -24.55 -1.34
N ARG A 39 2.57 -25.75 -0.82
CA ARG A 39 3.03 -27.03 -1.36
C ARG A 39 1.89 -27.91 -1.87
N ASP A 40 0.65 -27.57 -1.50
CA ASP A 40 -0.56 -28.34 -1.80
C ASP A 40 -1.68 -27.44 -2.33
N PHE A 41 -2.58 -28.00 -3.14
CA PHE A 41 -3.75 -27.29 -3.67
C PHE A 41 -4.67 -26.72 -2.57
N ALA A 42 -4.79 -27.38 -1.43
CA ALA A 42 -5.56 -26.87 -0.29
C ALA A 42 -4.98 -25.56 0.25
N THR A 43 -3.66 -25.52 0.47
CA THR A 43 -2.94 -24.32 0.94
C THR A 43 -2.98 -23.19 -0.09
N LEU A 44 -2.80 -23.51 -1.38
CA LEU A 44 -2.94 -22.56 -2.50
C LEU A 44 -4.34 -21.92 -2.51
N LYS A 45 -5.40 -22.73 -2.44
CA LYS A 45 -6.78 -22.25 -2.45
C LYS A 45 -7.09 -21.34 -1.26
N LEU A 46 -6.71 -21.74 -0.05
CA LEU A 46 -6.95 -20.96 1.17
C LEU A 46 -6.27 -19.58 1.11
N LEU A 47 -5.00 -19.54 0.68
CA LEU A 47 -4.25 -18.29 0.56
C LEU A 47 -4.77 -17.41 -0.57
N ALA A 48 -5.08 -17.98 -1.74
CA ALA A 48 -5.66 -17.26 -2.86
C ALA A 48 -7.00 -16.61 -2.47
N SER A 49 -7.94 -17.37 -1.87
CA SER A 49 -9.23 -16.82 -1.44
C SER A 49 -9.09 -15.72 -0.38
N ARG A 50 -8.14 -15.83 0.55
CA ARG A 50 -7.87 -14.75 1.53
C ARG A 50 -7.35 -13.48 0.86
N ILE A 51 -6.48 -13.62 -0.15
CA ILE A 51 -5.97 -12.51 -0.95
C ILE A 51 -7.09 -11.89 -1.81
N GLU A 52 -7.93 -12.71 -2.44
CA GLU A 52 -9.08 -12.25 -3.23
C GLU A 52 -10.06 -11.41 -2.40
N VAL A 53 -10.41 -11.87 -1.19
CA VAL A 53 -11.24 -11.10 -0.25
C VAL A 53 -10.58 -9.76 0.11
N SER A 54 -9.28 -9.76 0.42
CA SER A 54 -8.53 -8.53 0.74
C SER A 54 -8.46 -7.54 -0.45
N CYS A 55 -8.16 -8.05 -1.66
CA CYS A 55 -8.16 -7.25 -2.88
C CYS A 55 -9.54 -6.70 -3.20
N ASN A 56 -10.59 -7.52 -3.07
CA ASN A 56 -11.96 -7.09 -3.33
C ASN A 56 -12.45 -6.05 -2.31
N ALA A 57 -12.07 -6.19 -1.03
CA ALA A 57 -12.33 -5.18 -0.01
C ALA A 57 -11.60 -3.86 -0.32
N ALA A 58 -10.35 -3.92 -0.81
CA ALA A 58 -9.60 -2.73 -1.21
C ALA A 58 -10.18 -2.04 -2.46
N THR A 59 -10.62 -2.78 -3.48
CA THR A 59 -11.21 -2.19 -4.70
C THR A 59 -12.61 -1.62 -4.48
N ASN A 60 -13.38 -2.18 -3.54
CA ASN A 60 -14.72 -1.70 -3.20
C ASN A 60 -14.74 -0.78 -1.98
N TYR A 61 -13.57 -0.42 -1.44
CA TYR A 61 -13.49 0.49 -0.30
C TYR A 61 -14.06 1.85 -0.67
N ARG A 62 -15.10 2.28 0.05
CA ARG A 62 -15.55 3.66 0.06
C ARG A 62 -15.11 4.32 1.35
N ALA A 63 -14.58 5.53 1.24
CA ALA A 63 -14.34 6.37 2.40
C ALA A 63 -15.65 6.54 3.20
N PRO A 64 -15.62 6.51 4.54
CA PRO A 64 -16.81 6.71 5.34
C PRO A 64 -17.40 8.11 5.07
N PRO A 65 -18.74 8.28 5.12
CA PRO A 65 -19.40 9.55 4.80
C PRO A 65 -18.95 10.64 5.77
N THR A 66 -18.77 11.89 5.29
CA THR A 66 -18.34 13.01 6.15
C THR A 66 -19.25 13.18 7.36
N PRO A 67 -18.76 13.72 8.50
CA PRO A 67 -19.55 13.84 9.73
C PRO A 67 -20.92 14.47 9.50
N GLU A 68 -21.00 15.54 8.70
CA GLU A 68 -22.24 16.25 8.31
C GLU A 68 -23.28 15.37 7.62
N LYS A 69 -22.83 14.29 6.96
CA LYS A 69 -23.66 13.32 6.21
C LYS A 69 -23.86 12.01 6.97
N SER A 70 -23.31 11.90 8.18
CA SER A 70 -23.52 10.76 9.07
C SER A 70 -24.79 11.00 9.91
N LEU A 71 -25.63 9.97 10.03
CA LEU A 71 -26.78 10.00 10.95
C LEU A 71 -26.33 10.11 12.42
N PHE A 72 -25.09 9.69 12.74
CA PHE A 72 -24.52 9.73 14.09
C PHE A 72 -23.07 10.24 14.06
N PRO A 73 -22.85 11.55 13.88
CA PRO A 73 -21.51 12.14 13.75
C PRO A 73 -20.65 11.86 14.99
N GLU A 74 -21.20 12.09 16.18
CA GLU A 74 -20.54 11.93 17.50
C GLU A 74 -20.12 10.48 17.85
N LEU A 75 -20.70 9.48 17.18
CA LEU A 75 -20.31 8.07 17.36
C LEU A 75 -19.30 7.63 16.31
N ALA A 76 -19.52 7.99 15.04
CA ALA A 76 -18.66 7.60 13.92
C ALA A 76 -17.33 8.35 13.91
N TYR A 77 -17.32 9.61 14.36
CA TYR A 77 -16.18 10.53 14.29
C TYR A 77 -15.85 11.10 15.67
N ARG A 78 -15.59 10.22 16.65
CA ARG A 78 -15.08 10.66 17.94
C ARG A 78 -13.75 11.38 17.76
N SER A 79 -13.72 12.66 18.13
CA SER A 79 -12.46 13.40 18.26
C SER A 79 -11.55 12.66 19.24
N PRO A 80 -10.24 12.52 18.95
CA PRO A 80 -9.30 11.85 19.87
C PRO A 80 -9.35 12.55 21.23
N ARG A 81 -9.93 11.86 22.23
CA ARG A 81 -10.19 12.43 23.55
C ARG A 81 -8.85 12.75 24.21
N LYS A 82 -8.40 14.01 24.10
CA LYS A 82 -7.18 14.50 24.76
C LYS A 82 -7.30 14.17 26.24
N ALA A 83 -6.46 13.25 26.72
CA ALA A 83 -6.47 12.81 28.10
C ALA A 83 -5.95 13.95 28.99
N SER A 84 -6.86 14.84 29.40
CA SER A 84 -6.60 15.77 30.50
C SER A 84 -6.27 14.94 31.74
N ARG A 85 -5.03 15.06 32.22
CA ARG A 85 -4.52 14.28 33.35
C ARG A 85 -4.90 14.98 34.66
N GLY A 86 -6.12 14.78 35.13
CA GLY A 86 -6.54 15.21 36.48
C GLY A 86 -8.06 15.22 36.70
N GLY A 87 -8.48 14.94 37.94
CA GLY A 87 -9.87 15.07 38.42
C GLY A 87 -10.60 13.75 38.67
N GLN A 88 -10.80 13.39 39.93
CA GLN A 88 -11.75 12.34 40.35
C GLN A 88 -13.18 12.91 40.52
N THR A 89 -14.13 12.01 40.82
CA THR A 89 -15.53 12.26 41.24
C THR A 89 -16.54 12.47 40.10
N GLY A 90 -17.66 11.74 39.99
CA GLY A 90 -18.19 10.68 40.86
C GLY A 90 -19.29 9.80 40.21
N ALA A 91 -19.80 8.84 40.98
CA ALA A 91 -20.52 7.62 40.59
C ALA A 91 -21.84 7.71 39.80
N MET A 92 -22.04 6.73 38.90
CA MET A 92 -23.21 5.82 38.78
C MET A 92 -22.96 4.88 37.55
N GLY A 93 -23.18 3.56 37.56
CA GLY A 93 -23.53 2.63 38.63
C GLY A 93 -23.93 1.27 38.03
N LEU A 94 -23.04 0.27 38.06
CA LEU A 94 -23.35 -1.13 37.75
C LEU A 94 -22.56 -2.05 38.68
N LEU A 95 -23.26 -2.89 39.44
CA LEU A 95 -22.69 -3.80 40.43
C LEU A 95 -22.22 -5.10 39.76
N ALA A 96 -20.99 -5.50 40.04
CA ALA A 96 -20.51 -6.88 39.92
C ALA A 96 -19.46 -7.13 41.02
N PRO A 97 -19.49 -8.29 41.71
CA PRO A 97 -18.76 -8.46 42.97
C PRO A 97 -17.24 -8.57 42.80
N VAL A 98 -16.53 -8.06 43.80
CA VAL A 98 -15.08 -8.10 43.92
C VAL A 98 -14.59 -9.53 44.22
N VAL A 99 -13.57 -9.99 43.48
CA VAL A 99 -12.63 -11.00 43.98
C VAL A 99 -11.23 -10.38 44.00
N THR A 100 -10.63 -10.38 45.19
CA THR A 100 -9.33 -9.77 45.44
C THR A 100 -8.17 -10.69 45.06
N ARG A 101 -7.13 -10.16 44.41
CA ARG A 101 -5.75 -10.63 44.65
C ARG A 101 -4.69 -9.58 44.31
N ASN A 102 -4.05 -9.07 45.36
CA ASN A 102 -2.86 -8.24 45.26
C ASN A 102 -1.65 -9.07 44.83
N ARG A 103 -0.81 -8.54 43.93
CA ARG A 103 0.65 -8.74 44.02
C ARG A 103 1.43 -7.53 43.51
N LYS A 104 2.03 -6.84 44.49
CA LYS A 104 3.05 -5.79 44.40
C LYS A 104 4.33 -6.33 43.74
N ILE A 105 4.95 -5.53 42.87
CA ILE A 105 6.42 -5.37 42.74
C ILE A 105 6.66 -3.98 42.11
N ALA A 106 7.74 -3.32 42.53
CA ALA A 106 8.05 -1.93 42.18
C ALA A 106 9.05 -1.84 41.02
N GLY A 107 9.04 -0.71 40.31
CA GLY A 107 10.03 -0.36 39.28
C GLY A 107 10.14 1.15 39.09
N ARG A 108 11.32 1.71 39.38
CA ARG A 108 11.69 3.11 39.12
C ARG A 108 11.87 3.31 37.59
N GLY A 109 11.84 4.51 37.01
CA GLY A 109 11.87 5.83 37.63
C GLY A 109 11.56 6.96 36.63
N ARG A 110 11.88 8.19 37.05
CA ARG A 110 11.34 9.46 36.53
C ARG A 110 12.41 10.22 35.75
N VAL A 111 12.07 10.75 34.57
CA VAL A 111 12.59 12.05 34.12
C VAL A 111 11.52 12.78 33.32
N SER A 112 11.30 14.05 33.65
CA SER A 112 10.44 14.98 32.95
C SER A 112 11.30 16.12 32.41
N ALA A 113 10.94 16.66 31.24
CA ALA A 113 11.35 18.00 30.82
C ALA A 113 10.09 18.81 30.51
N VAL A 114 10.10 20.10 30.85
CA VAL A 114 8.92 20.98 30.89
C VAL A 114 9.25 22.33 30.25
N ALA A 115 8.30 22.84 29.44
CA ALA A 115 8.17 24.23 28.95
C ALA A 115 9.33 24.76 28.05
N SER A 116 9.18 25.82 27.24
CA SER A 116 8.21 26.93 27.27
C SER A 116 7.82 27.45 25.87
N GLY A 117 6.68 28.16 25.78
CA GLY A 117 6.38 29.11 24.67
C GLY A 117 7.04 30.48 24.86
N PRO A 118 6.68 31.55 24.12
CA PRO A 118 5.29 32.02 23.97
C PRO A 118 4.84 32.56 22.57
N SER A 119 3.60 33.07 22.51
CA SER A 119 2.86 33.73 21.39
C SER A 119 3.47 35.10 20.95
N THR A 120 3.06 35.89 19.93
CA THR A 120 1.76 36.30 19.28
C THR A 120 2.05 36.93 17.88
N ALA A 121 1.14 37.44 17.00
CA ALA A 121 -0.29 37.24 16.63
C ALA A 121 -0.64 38.09 15.36
N ALA A 122 -1.72 37.73 14.61
CA ALA A 122 -2.35 38.44 13.46
C ALA A 122 -1.48 38.68 12.19
N GLY A 123 -1.93 38.61 10.91
CA GLY A 123 -3.24 38.48 10.24
C GLY A 123 -3.42 39.62 9.19
N PRO A 124 -4.30 39.57 8.15
CA PRO A 124 -4.90 38.46 7.37
C PRO A 124 -4.55 38.54 5.85
N GLY A 125 -4.98 37.56 5.02
CA GLY A 125 -4.86 37.63 3.55
C GLY A 125 -5.56 36.47 2.82
N THR A 126 -6.31 36.77 1.75
CA THR A 126 -7.37 35.90 1.20
C THR A 126 -6.99 35.06 -0.04
N SER A 127 -7.70 33.94 -0.21
CA SER A 127 -8.10 33.29 -1.48
C SER A 127 -7.24 32.18 -2.13
N ALA A 128 -7.97 31.34 -2.88
CA ALA A 128 -7.56 30.35 -3.89
C ALA A 128 -7.11 28.95 -3.44
N VAL A 129 -8.14 28.11 -3.26
CA VAL A 129 -8.17 26.65 -3.48
C VAL A 129 -7.12 26.10 -4.45
N SER A 130 -6.37 25.09 -4.00
CA SER A 130 -5.97 23.95 -4.85
C SER A 130 -5.65 22.71 -4.02
N ALA A 131 -6.61 21.79 -3.94
CA ALA A 131 -6.39 20.46 -3.41
C ALA A 131 -5.86 19.53 -4.52
N SER A 132 -4.66 19.00 -4.37
CA SER A 132 -4.18 17.84 -5.15
C SER A 132 -2.94 17.22 -4.51
N ALA A 133 -3.09 15.98 -4.02
CA ALA A 133 -2.13 14.87 -4.00
C ALA A 133 -0.67 15.11 -3.49
N LEU A 134 0.03 14.18 -2.84
CA LEU A 134 -0.19 12.75 -2.60
C LEU A 134 0.66 12.35 -1.38
N VAL A 135 0.13 11.59 -0.42
CA VAL A 135 0.98 10.97 0.61
C VAL A 135 1.74 9.80 -0.03
N ARG A 136 3.07 9.91 -0.09
CA ARG A 136 3.98 8.83 -0.52
C ARG A 136 4.54 8.08 0.70
N PRO A 137 4.63 6.74 0.60
CA PRO A 137 5.74 6.00 1.18
C PRO A 137 6.55 5.25 0.10
N VAL A 138 7.81 5.71 -0.06
CA VAL A 138 9.06 4.94 -0.16
C VAL A 138 9.16 3.66 -1.01
N SER A 139 10.09 3.72 -1.98
CA SER A 139 10.84 2.61 -2.62
C SER A 139 10.09 1.43 -3.25
N ALA A 140 9.26 1.71 -4.25
CA ALA A 140 9.23 0.85 -5.44
C ALA A 140 10.29 1.34 -6.45
N VAL A 141 10.81 0.44 -7.29
CA VAL A 141 11.66 0.78 -8.46
C VAL A 141 11.02 1.95 -9.22
N LYS A 142 11.82 2.95 -9.61
CA LYS A 142 11.37 4.18 -10.29
C LYS A 142 10.87 3.93 -11.73
N CYS A 143 9.80 3.14 -11.87
CA CYS A 143 9.01 3.00 -13.09
C CYS A 143 8.18 4.27 -13.28
N HIS A 144 8.82 5.33 -13.78
CA HIS A 144 8.11 6.56 -14.15
C HIS A 144 7.20 6.30 -15.35
N ILE A 145 5.91 6.65 -15.24
CA ILE A 145 5.01 6.66 -16.39
C ILE A 145 5.49 7.75 -17.35
N ALA A 146 5.90 7.36 -18.57
CA ALA A 146 6.61 8.23 -19.52
C ALA A 146 5.83 9.47 -20.01
N ARG A 147 4.52 9.58 -19.71
CA ARG A 147 3.68 10.77 -19.95
C ARG A 147 3.59 11.72 -18.75
N VAL A 148 3.96 11.26 -17.56
CA VAL A 148 3.89 12.01 -16.28
C VAL A 148 5.28 12.39 -15.77
N CYS A 149 6.35 11.82 -16.36
CA CYS A 149 7.72 12.19 -16.05
C CYS A 149 8.09 13.53 -16.69
N GLY A 150 8.42 14.53 -15.87
CA GLY A 150 8.99 15.80 -16.32
C GLY A 150 10.49 15.77 -16.60
N GLU A 151 11.15 14.61 -16.46
CA GLU A 151 12.56 14.44 -16.83
C GLU A 151 12.70 14.51 -18.36
N ARG A 152 13.74 15.20 -18.86
CA ARG A 152 13.99 15.28 -20.30
C ARG A 152 14.17 13.87 -20.86
N ARG A 153 13.46 13.56 -21.95
CA ARG A 153 13.59 12.27 -22.66
C ARG A 153 15.03 12.12 -23.15
N ARG A 154 15.76 11.18 -22.57
CA ARG A 154 17.10 10.80 -23.02
C ARG A 154 16.96 10.10 -24.38
N THR A 155 17.28 10.82 -25.45
CA THR A 155 17.40 10.24 -26.79
C THR A 155 18.73 9.49 -26.91
N TYR A 156 18.77 8.47 -27.76
CA TYR A 156 19.99 7.75 -28.10
C TYR A 156 19.89 7.14 -29.50
N CYS A 157 21.02 6.93 -30.15
CA CYS A 157 21.05 6.26 -31.43
C CYS A 157 20.78 4.76 -31.23
N PHE A 158 19.67 4.25 -31.76
CA PHE A 158 19.30 2.83 -31.66
C PHE A 158 20.33 1.86 -32.29
N ARG A 159 21.26 2.33 -33.13
CA ARG A 159 22.31 1.51 -33.75
C ARG A 159 23.62 1.45 -32.96
N CYS A 160 24.06 2.55 -32.35
CA CYS A 160 25.37 2.65 -31.69
C CYS A 160 25.33 3.12 -30.22
N GLY A 161 24.15 3.32 -29.64
CA GLY A 161 23.97 3.68 -28.23
C GLY A 161 24.39 5.11 -27.85
N ARG A 162 24.95 5.90 -28.77
CA ARG A 162 25.38 7.29 -28.49
C ARG A 162 24.21 8.15 -27.97
N PRO A 163 24.40 8.91 -26.86
CA PRO A 163 23.35 9.72 -26.26
C PRO A 163 22.99 10.95 -27.09
N ASP A 164 21.83 11.54 -26.79
CA ASP A 164 21.30 12.82 -27.26
C ASP A 164 21.09 12.98 -28.78
N MET A 165 21.31 11.92 -29.55
CA MET A 165 21.09 11.85 -31.00
C MET A 165 20.10 10.76 -31.39
N THR A 166 19.44 10.90 -32.54
CA THR A 166 18.62 9.83 -33.16
C THR A 166 19.41 9.16 -34.28
N VAL A 167 18.97 8.01 -34.79
CA VAL A 167 19.65 7.30 -35.89
C VAL A 167 19.85 8.19 -37.13
N LYS A 168 18.88 9.07 -37.44
CA LYS A 168 18.95 10.02 -38.56
C LYS A 168 19.99 11.13 -38.39
N ALA A 169 20.31 11.49 -37.14
CA ALA A 169 21.27 12.55 -36.80
C ALA A 169 22.61 11.99 -36.27
N CYS A 170 22.82 10.68 -36.36
CA CYS A 170 24.00 10.02 -35.82
C CYS A 170 25.06 9.88 -36.92
N PRO A 171 26.19 10.62 -36.87
CA PRO A 171 27.14 10.70 -37.99
C PRO A 171 27.81 9.36 -38.34
N THR A 172 27.77 8.37 -37.45
CA THR A 172 28.29 7.01 -37.68
C THR A 172 27.22 6.01 -38.13
N CYS A 173 25.96 6.42 -38.26
CA CYS A 173 24.83 5.52 -38.54
C CYS A 173 23.83 6.07 -39.57
N SER A 174 23.83 7.38 -39.82
CA SER A 174 23.17 8.03 -40.97
C SER A 174 24.04 7.84 -42.22
N GLY A 175 23.62 6.99 -43.15
CA GLY A 175 24.35 6.68 -44.39
C GLY A 175 24.25 5.19 -44.76
N ASN A 176 24.37 4.29 -43.77
CA ASN A 176 24.32 2.84 -43.95
C ASN A 176 22.88 2.33 -44.12
N ALA A 177 22.15 2.91 -45.08
CA ALA A 177 20.78 2.59 -45.47
C ALA A 177 20.59 2.53 -46.99
N GLU A 178 21.57 2.99 -47.79
CA GLU A 178 21.50 3.04 -49.26
C GLU A 178 22.20 1.83 -49.93
N GLU A 179 23.12 1.14 -49.25
CA GLU A 179 23.98 0.10 -49.85
C GLU A 179 23.38 -1.32 -49.82
N ASN A 180 22.06 -1.46 -49.98
CA ASN A 180 21.43 -2.76 -50.21
C ASN A 180 20.00 -2.61 -50.82
N ARG A 181 19.96 -2.24 -52.11
CA ARG A 181 18.78 -2.29 -52.99
C ARG A 181 19.18 -2.81 -54.35
#